data_AF-A0A1J3FJI3-F1
#
_entry.id   AF-A0A1J3FJI3-F1
#
_cell.length_a   1.000
_cell.length_b   1.000
_cell.length_c   1.000
_cell.angle_alpha   90.00
_cell.angle_beta   90.00
_cell.angle_gamma   90.00
#
_symmetry.space_group_name_H-M   'P 1'
#
loop_
_entity.id
_entity.type
_entity.pdbx_description
1 polymer ?
#
loop_
_entity_poly.entity_id
_entity_poly.type
_entity_poly.pdbx_seq_one_letter_code
_entity_poly.pdbx_strand_id
1 'polypeptide(L)'
;KLASLSASSPVESILDKEKYTLEELLDEEEIIQECKALNSRLINFLRDRAQVEQLLRYVVEEPQDDADSKLAFKFPFISCEIFTCEIDVILKTLVEDEKLMDLLFSFLEPNRPHSALLAGYFGKVVICLMIRKTAALMNYIKGHQNVFSQLVDLIGITSIMEVLVR
;
A
#
# COMPACT_ATOMS: atom_id res chain seq x y z
N LYS A 1 -42.35 -0.68 14.21
CA LYS A 1 -42.26 -1.59 13.04
C LYS A 1 -41.29 -0.96 12.06
N LEU A 2 -40.26 -1.57 11.52
CA LEU A 2 -39.57 -2.85 11.70
C LEU A 2 -38.16 -2.56 11.12
N ALA A 3 -37.13 -3.21 11.66
CA ALA A 3 -35.71 -3.16 11.28
C ALA A 3 -35.34 -2.52 9.92
N SER A 4 -34.47 -1.50 9.96
CA SER A 4 -33.57 -1.27 8.82
C SER A 4 -32.62 -2.47 8.78
N LEU A 5 -32.93 -3.45 7.93
CA LEU A 5 -31.94 -4.41 7.48
C LEU A 5 -30.93 -3.58 6.69
N SER A 6 -29.88 -3.09 7.36
CA SER A 6 -28.65 -2.71 6.68
C SER A 6 -28.23 -3.96 5.92
N ALA A 7 -28.40 -3.95 4.60
CA ALA A 7 -27.82 -4.99 3.77
C ALA A 7 -26.33 -5.01 4.12
N SER A 8 -25.84 -6.18 4.56
CA SER A 8 -24.41 -6.36 4.82
C SER A 8 -23.68 -6.05 3.51
N SER A 9 -22.70 -5.16 3.54
CA SER A 9 -21.93 -4.86 2.33
C SER A 9 -21.24 -6.15 1.84
N PRO A 10 -20.86 -6.23 0.54
CA PRO A 10 -20.08 -7.36 0.04
C PRO A 10 -18.81 -7.61 0.88
N VAL A 11 -18.14 -6.53 1.32
CA VAL A 11 -16.98 -6.60 2.21
C VAL A 11 -17.34 -7.24 3.56
N GLU A 12 -18.41 -6.80 4.22
CA GLU A 12 -18.86 -7.41 5.48
C GLU A 12 -19.23 -8.89 5.30
N SER A 13 -19.85 -9.24 4.18
CA SER A 13 -20.20 -10.61 3.83
C SER A 13 -18.97 -11.51 3.67
N ILE A 14 -17.83 -10.98 3.20
CA ILE A 14 -16.55 -11.69 3.17
C ILE A 14 -15.97 -11.82 4.57
N LEU A 15 -16.00 -10.73 5.35
CA LEU A 15 -15.47 -10.71 6.72
C LEU A 15 -16.24 -11.63 7.68
N ASP A 16 -17.48 -12.01 7.33
CA ASP A 16 -18.30 -12.99 8.06
C ASP A 16 -17.93 -14.45 7.75
N LYS A 17 -17.11 -14.71 6.73
CA LYS A 17 -16.62 -16.07 6.43
C LYS A 17 -15.65 -16.53 7.52
N GLU A 18 -15.66 -17.83 7.82
CA GLU A 18 -14.69 -18.45 8.74
C GLU A 18 -13.24 -18.29 8.23
N LYS A 19 -13.07 -18.30 6.91
CA LYS A 19 -11.79 -18.10 6.21
C LYS A 19 -12.03 -17.26 4.97
N TYR A 20 -11.18 -16.26 4.78
CA TYR A 20 -11.13 -15.42 3.59
C TYR A 20 -9.70 -14.96 3.34
N THR A 21 -9.39 -14.52 2.13
CA THR A 21 -8.07 -13.97 1.78
C THR A 21 -8.11 -12.45 1.61
N LEU A 22 -6.93 -11.84 1.56
CA LEU A 22 -6.79 -10.43 1.20
C LEU A 22 -7.30 -10.18 -0.21
N GLU A 23 -6.98 -11.06 -1.15
CA GLU A 23 -7.36 -10.96 -2.56
C GLU A 23 -8.88 -10.96 -2.74
N GLU A 24 -9.62 -11.73 -1.96
CA GLU A 24 -11.09 -11.67 -1.96
C GLU A 24 -11.58 -10.27 -1.58
N LEU A 25 -10.98 -9.63 -0.59
CA LEU A 25 -11.34 -8.26 -0.18
C LEU A 25 -10.90 -7.22 -1.20
N LEU A 26 -9.70 -7.35 -1.79
CA LEU A 26 -9.20 -6.44 -2.83
C LEU A 26 -10.00 -6.54 -4.13
N ASP A 27 -10.73 -7.64 -4.34
CA ASP A 27 -11.60 -7.82 -5.49
C ASP A 27 -12.95 -7.09 -5.35
N GLU A 28 -13.32 -6.66 -4.15
CA GLU A 28 -14.57 -5.92 -3.93
C GLU A 28 -14.46 -4.46 -4.36
N GLU A 29 -15.46 -3.96 -5.09
CA GLU A 29 -15.48 -2.58 -5.59
C GLU A 29 -15.57 -1.54 -4.46
N GLU A 30 -16.19 -1.92 -3.34
CA GLU A 30 -16.43 -1.05 -2.18
C GLU A 30 -15.25 -1.01 -1.20
N ILE A 31 -14.17 -1.78 -1.42
CA ILE A 31 -13.06 -1.93 -0.45
C ILE A 31 -12.42 -0.60 -0.04
N ILE A 32 -12.19 0.31 -0.99
CA ILE A 32 -11.63 1.64 -0.73
C ILE A 32 -12.65 2.51 0.03
N GLN A 33 -13.93 2.40 -0.31
CA GLN A 33 -14.98 3.16 0.36
C GLN A 33 -15.13 2.71 1.82
N GLU A 34 -15.10 1.41 2.08
CA GLU A 34 -15.13 0.83 3.43
C GLU A 34 -13.90 1.24 4.26
N CYS A 35 -12.72 1.29 3.64
CA CYS A 35 -11.51 1.86 4.26
C CYS A 35 -11.73 3.33 4.67
N LYS A 36 -12.25 4.16 3.76
CA LYS A 36 -12.54 5.58 4.01
C LYS A 36 -13.65 5.80 5.04
N ALA A 37 -14.61 4.88 5.11
CA ALA A 37 -15.67 4.83 6.11
C ALA A 37 -15.18 4.35 7.48
N LEU A 38 -13.88 4.03 7.61
CA LEU A 38 -13.25 3.52 8.82
C LEU A 38 -13.90 2.23 9.34
N ASN A 39 -14.25 1.32 8.43
CA ASN A 39 -14.76 0.01 8.79
C ASN A 39 -13.77 -0.72 9.73
N SER A 40 -14.16 -0.84 10.99
CA SER A 40 -13.27 -1.34 12.04
C SER A 40 -12.83 -2.79 11.82
N ARG A 41 -13.70 -3.66 11.29
CA ARG A 41 -13.37 -5.08 11.04
C ARG A 41 -12.36 -5.18 9.90
N LEU A 42 -12.61 -4.46 8.81
CA LEU A 42 -11.70 -4.39 7.68
C LEU A 42 -10.33 -3.83 8.10
N ILE A 43 -10.31 -2.71 8.81
CA ILE A 43 -9.05 -2.09 9.27
C ILE A 43 -8.28 -3.00 10.21
N ASN A 44 -8.98 -3.71 11.11
CA ASN A 44 -8.34 -4.67 12.02
C ASN A 44 -7.68 -5.83 11.27
N PHE A 45 -8.26 -6.26 10.14
CA PHE A 45 -7.62 -7.25 9.27
C PHE A 45 -6.44 -6.63 8.48
N LEU A 46 -6.64 -5.50 7.81
CA LEU A 46 -5.62 -4.88 6.94
C LEU A 46 -4.38 -4.39 7.69
N ARG A 47 -4.52 -4.04 8.98
CA ARG A 47 -3.37 -3.58 9.79
C ARG A 47 -2.43 -4.69 10.21
N ASP A 48 -2.80 -5.96 10.03
CA ASP A 48 -1.93 -7.08 10.35
C ASP A 48 -0.70 -7.06 9.46
N ARG A 49 0.46 -7.36 10.07
CA ARG A 49 1.76 -7.29 9.41
C ARG A 49 1.79 -8.01 8.05
N ALA A 50 1.22 -9.21 7.98
CA ALA A 50 1.20 -10.01 6.76
C ALA A 50 0.39 -9.33 5.63
N GLN A 51 -0.71 -8.64 5.98
CA GLN A 51 -1.52 -7.92 5.00
C GLN A 51 -0.80 -6.68 4.51
N VAL A 52 -0.20 -5.91 5.42
CA VAL A 52 0.62 -4.74 5.03
C VAL A 52 1.79 -5.15 4.14
N GLU A 53 2.44 -6.27 4.42
CA GLU A 53 3.50 -6.81 3.56
C GLU A 53 2.96 -7.14 2.16
N GLN A 54 1.85 -7.85 2.07
CA GLN A 54 1.28 -8.24 0.78
C GLN A 54 0.81 -7.02 -0.03
N LEU A 55 0.19 -6.03 0.61
CA LEU A 55 -0.16 -4.76 -0.01
C LEU A 55 1.08 -4.03 -0.54
N LEU A 56 2.19 -4.03 0.20
CA LEU A 56 3.45 -3.44 -0.27
C LEU A 56 4.00 -4.18 -1.49
N ARG A 57 3.96 -5.52 -1.50
CA ARG A 57 4.41 -6.31 -2.66
C ARG A 57 3.67 -5.90 -3.93
N TYR A 58 2.35 -5.72 -3.86
CA TYR A 58 1.58 -5.21 -5.00
C TYR A 58 1.98 -3.79 -5.44
N VAL A 59 2.59 -2.98 -4.56
CA VAL A 59 3.03 -1.62 -4.89
C VAL A 59 4.45 -1.61 -5.49
N VAL A 60 5.33 -2.53 -5.11
CA VAL A 60 6.77 -2.45 -5.43
C VAL A 60 7.36 -3.62 -6.21
N GLU A 61 6.63 -4.73 -6.34
CA GLU A 61 7.07 -5.90 -7.10
C GLU A 61 6.32 -5.95 -8.43
N GLU A 62 7.07 -6.05 -9.53
CA GLU A 62 6.45 -6.20 -10.84
C GLU A 62 5.69 -7.53 -10.91
N PRO A 63 4.49 -7.54 -11.52
CA PRO A 63 3.77 -8.78 -11.79
C PRO A 63 4.59 -9.67 -12.74
N GLN A 64 4.39 -10.98 -12.66
CA GLN A 64 4.93 -11.91 -13.65
C GLN A 64 4.32 -11.64 -15.04
N ASP A 65 5.07 -11.93 -16.11
CA ASP A 65 4.65 -11.65 -17.49
C ASP A 65 3.29 -12.29 -17.88
N ASP A 66 2.94 -13.40 -17.23
CA ASP A 66 1.70 -14.16 -17.42
C ASP A 66 0.68 -13.97 -16.28
N ALA A 67 0.89 -12.98 -15.41
CA ALA A 67 0.01 -12.70 -14.28
C ALA A 67 -1.41 -12.31 -14.74
N ASP A 68 -2.40 -12.71 -13.94
CA ASP A 68 -3.78 -12.27 -14.14
C ASP A 68 -3.90 -10.73 -14.09
N SER A 69 -4.84 -10.17 -14.86
CA SER A 69 -5.09 -8.73 -14.93
C SER A 69 -5.32 -8.08 -13.55
N LYS A 70 -5.91 -8.82 -12.60
CA LYS A 70 -6.07 -8.33 -11.23
C LYS A 70 -4.74 -8.13 -10.54
N LEU A 71 -3.82 -9.08 -10.66
CA LEU A 71 -2.47 -8.99 -10.09
C LEU A 71 -1.64 -7.90 -10.77
N ALA A 72 -1.81 -7.74 -12.09
CA ALA A 72 -1.05 -6.76 -12.85
C ALA A 72 -1.53 -5.31 -12.67
N PHE A 73 -2.83 -5.09 -12.42
CA PHE A 73 -3.41 -3.74 -12.43
C PHE A 73 -4.30 -3.45 -11.22
N LYS A 74 -5.25 -4.34 -10.89
CA LYS A 74 -6.25 -4.06 -9.83
C LYS A 74 -5.62 -4.00 -8.45
N PHE A 75 -4.91 -5.06 -8.04
CA PHE A 75 -4.35 -5.15 -6.70
C PHE A 75 -3.25 -4.12 -6.43
N PRO A 76 -2.33 -3.80 -7.37
CA PRO A 76 -1.43 -2.65 -7.23
C PRO A 76 -2.17 -1.33 -7.00
N PHE A 77 -3.21 -1.07 -7.80
CA PHE A 77 -4.03 0.13 -7.67
C PHE A 77 -4.74 0.21 -6.30
N ILE A 78 -5.47 -0.83 -5.91
CA ILE A 78 -6.20 -0.86 -4.64
C ILE A 78 -5.23 -0.77 -3.45
N SER A 79 -4.08 -1.44 -3.51
CA SER A 79 -3.08 -1.41 -2.44
C SER A 79 -2.48 -0.02 -2.25
N CYS A 80 -2.16 0.66 -3.35
CA CYS A 80 -1.76 2.07 -3.31
C CYS A 80 -2.86 2.93 -2.65
N GLU A 81 -4.11 2.77 -3.07
CA GLU A 81 -5.24 3.54 -2.54
C GLU A 81 -5.47 3.29 -1.04
N ILE A 82 -5.29 2.05 -0.55
CA ILE A 82 -5.39 1.72 0.88
C ILE A 82 -4.33 2.49 1.69
N PHE A 83 -3.07 2.53 1.24
CA PHE A 83 -2.04 3.31 1.92
C PHE A 83 -2.32 4.82 1.86
N THR A 84 -2.86 5.32 0.74
CA THR A 84 -3.21 6.74 0.58
C THR A 84 -4.58 7.11 1.17
N CYS A 85 -5.30 6.17 1.78
CA CYS A 85 -6.44 6.48 2.66
C CYS A 85 -5.97 7.07 4.01
N GLU A 86 -4.66 7.08 4.28
CA GLU A 86 -4.06 7.70 5.46
C GLU A 86 -4.53 7.10 6.80
N ILE A 87 -4.94 5.84 6.79
CA ILE A 87 -5.41 5.11 7.99
C ILE A 87 -4.23 4.88 8.94
N ASP A 88 -4.25 5.58 10.08
CA ASP A 88 -3.10 5.70 10.97
C ASP A 88 -2.51 4.35 11.43
N VAL A 89 -3.37 3.38 11.75
CA VAL A 89 -2.94 2.07 12.26
C VAL A 89 -2.27 1.21 11.19
N ILE A 90 -2.65 1.35 9.92
CA ILE A 90 -2.02 0.64 8.79
C ILE A 90 -0.64 1.27 8.53
N LEU A 91 -0.60 2.61 8.45
CA LEU A 91 0.66 3.34 8.29
C LEU A 91 1.62 3.10 9.46
N LYS A 92 1.10 2.94 10.68
CA LYS A 92 1.88 2.62 11.87
C LYS A 92 2.53 1.24 11.73
N THR A 93 1.77 0.22 11.33
CA THR A 93 2.33 -1.12 11.05
C THR A 93 3.47 -1.05 10.04
N LEU A 94 3.30 -0.27 8.96
CA LEU A 94 4.35 -0.08 7.95
C LEU A 94 5.63 0.56 8.53
N VAL A 95 5.52 1.72 9.19
CA VAL A 95 6.71 2.48 9.60
C VAL A 95 7.40 1.96 10.87
N GLU A 96 6.72 1.14 11.68
CA GLU A 96 7.29 0.54 12.89
C GLU A 96 8.01 -0.78 12.61
N ASP A 97 7.86 -1.35 11.42
CA ASP A 97 8.56 -2.55 11.01
C ASP A 97 9.63 -2.24 9.96
N GLU A 98 10.89 -2.33 10.37
CA GLU A 98 12.05 -2.03 9.51
C GLU A 98 12.06 -2.87 8.24
N LYS A 99 11.65 -4.15 8.28
CA LYS A 99 11.64 -5.00 7.08
C LYS A 99 10.54 -4.60 6.09
N LEU A 100 9.45 -4.02 6.55
CA LEU A 100 8.41 -3.47 5.66
C LEU A 100 8.90 -2.19 4.99
N MET A 101 9.62 -1.35 5.72
CA MET A 101 10.29 -0.18 5.15
C MET A 101 11.39 -0.58 4.15
N ASP A 102 12.21 -1.59 4.47
CA ASP A 102 13.18 -2.17 3.56
C ASP A 102 12.50 -2.67 2.28
N LEU A 103 11.36 -3.37 2.41
CA LEU A 103 10.59 -3.83 1.25
C LEU A 103 10.09 -2.66 0.40
N LEU A 104 9.49 -1.63 1.01
CA LEU A 104 9.04 -0.44 0.30
C LEU A 104 10.20 0.21 -0.49
N PHE A 105 11.33 0.43 0.16
CA PHE A 105 12.49 1.10 -0.44
C PHE A 105 13.34 0.21 -1.34
N SER A 106 13.15 -1.11 -1.29
CA SER A 106 13.75 -2.03 -2.26
C SER A 106 13.35 -1.72 -3.70
N PHE A 107 12.22 -1.03 -3.90
CA PHE A 107 11.82 -0.49 -5.21
C PHE A 107 12.95 0.29 -5.89
N LEU A 108 13.82 0.97 -5.14
CA LEU A 108 14.89 1.82 -5.67
C LEU A 108 16.19 1.05 -6.01
N GLU A 109 16.21 -0.27 -5.85
CA GLU A 109 17.40 -1.07 -6.12
C GLU A 109 17.75 -1.05 -7.63
N PRO A 110 19.01 -0.78 -8.02
CA PRO A 110 19.40 -0.62 -9.43
C PRO A 110 19.10 -1.82 -10.33
N ASN A 111 19.03 -3.03 -9.75
CA ASN A 111 18.79 -4.27 -10.47
C ASN A 111 17.29 -4.59 -10.64
N ARG A 112 16.40 -3.73 -10.14
CA ARG A 112 14.96 -3.92 -10.28
C ARG A 112 14.39 -3.20 -11.50
N PRO A 113 13.34 -3.77 -12.12
CA PRO A 113 12.50 -3.02 -13.04
C PRO A 113 11.78 -1.89 -12.30
N HIS A 114 11.62 -0.76 -12.98
CA HIS A 114 10.92 0.41 -12.46
C HIS A 114 9.82 0.82 -13.47
N SER A 115 8.73 0.06 -13.55
CA SER A 115 7.63 0.45 -14.43
C SER A 115 7.07 1.81 -14.02
N ALA A 116 6.63 2.59 -15.01
CA ALA A 116 6.03 3.90 -14.75
C ALA A 116 4.80 3.81 -13.83
N LEU A 117 4.07 2.68 -13.90
CA LEU A 117 2.90 2.42 -13.06
C LEU A 117 3.29 2.27 -11.59
N LEU A 118 4.19 1.32 -11.28
CA LEU A 118 4.61 1.07 -9.90
C LEU A 118 5.43 2.21 -9.33
N ALA A 119 6.23 2.92 -10.14
CA ALA A 119 6.90 4.14 -9.70
C ALA A 119 5.91 5.22 -9.23
N GLY A 120 4.77 5.34 -9.91
CA GLY A 120 3.67 6.20 -9.50
C GLY A 120 3.07 5.80 -8.15
N TYR A 121 2.85 4.51 -7.92
CA TYR A 121 2.31 4.00 -6.66
C TYR A 121 3.31 4.11 -5.51
N PHE A 122 4.55 3.69 -5.72
CA PHE A 122 5.65 3.90 -4.78
C PHE A 122 5.74 5.38 -4.38
N GLY A 123 5.79 6.29 -5.35
CA GLY A 123 5.88 7.72 -5.09
C GLY A 123 4.72 8.24 -4.25
N LYS A 124 3.48 7.84 -4.57
CA LYS A 124 2.29 8.19 -3.78
C LYS A 124 2.37 7.71 -2.33
N VAL A 125 2.81 6.47 -2.11
CA VAL A 125 2.96 5.91 -0.75
C VAL A 125 4.05 6.65 0.02
N VAL A 126 5.21 6.92 -0.59
CA VAL A 126 6.29 7.68 0.06
C VAL A 126 5.86 9.11 0.39
N ILE A 127 5.18 9.81 -0.52
CA ILE A 127 4.62 11.14 -0.26
C ILE A 127 3.59 11.10 0.88
N CYS A 128 2.73 10.08 0.93
CA CYS A 128 1.81 9.86 2.05
C CYS A 128 2.59 9.73 3.38
N LEU A 129 3.67 8.94 3.42
CA LEU A 129 4.52 8.82 4.60
C LEU A 129 5.24 10.13 4.96
N MET A 130 5.70 10.91 3.97
CA MET A 130 6.30 12.23 4.19
C MET A 130 5.31 13.18 4.88
N ILE A 131 4.03 13.10 4.55
CA ILE A 131 2.98 13.97 5.12
C ILE A 131 2.49 13.44 6.48
N ARG A 132 2.24 12.12 6.58
CA ARG A 132 1.53 11.51 7.72
C ARG A 132 2.44 10.90 8.78
N LYS A 133 3.65 10.49 8.41
CA LYS A 133 4.62 9.77 9.26
C LYS A 133 6.05 10.32 9.12
N THR A 134 6.20 11.63 8.91
CA THR A 134 7.49 12.28 8.61
C THR A 134 8.62 11.87 9.54
N ALA A 135 8.38 11.88 10.86
CA ALA A 135 9.41 11.57 11.83
C ALA A 135 9.94 10.13 11.68
N ALA A 136 9.05 9.16 11.49
CA ALA A 136 9.44 7.76 11.31
C ALA A 136 10.17 7.55 9.98
N LEU A 137 9.66 8.15 8.89
CA LEU A 137 10.31 8.11 7.58
C LEU A 137 11.73 8.71 7.63
N MET A 138 11.88 9.88 8.25
CA MET A 138 13.20 10.53 8.36
C MET A 138 14.17 9.74 9.23
N ASN A 139 13.68 9.05 10.26
CA ASN A 139 14.52 8.16 11.06
C ASN A 139 15.02 6.98 10.22
N TYR A 140 14.16 6.37 9.42
CA TYR A 140 14.54 5.31 8.49
C TYR A 140 15.59 5.79 7.47
N ILE A 141 15.36 6.91 6.80
CA ILE A 141 16.29 7.47 5.80
C ILE A 141 17.65 7.80 6.42
N LYS A 142 17.69 8.31 7.66
CA LYS A 142 18.96 8.57 8.36
C LYS A 142 19.76 7.29 8.61
N GLY A 143 19.09 6.15 8.81
CA GLY A 143 19.74 4.83 8.91
C GLY A 143 20.20 4.29 7.56
N HIS A 144 19.56 4.70 6.46
CA HIS A 144 19.74 4.15 5.11
C HIS A 144 20.18 5.22 4.11
N GLN A 145 21.42 5.69 4.25
CA GLN A 145 21.98 6.81 3.48
C GLN A 145 21.96 6.59 1.95
N ASN A 146 21.92 5.34 1.51
CA ASN A 146 21.81 4.96 0.10
C ASN A 146 20.46 5.33 -0.52
N VAL A 147 19.37 5.41 0.27
CA VAL A 147 18.03 5.71 -0.26
C VAL A 147 18.01 7.02 -1.02
N PHE A 148 18.66 8.06 -0.51
CA PHE A 148 18.71 9.36 -1.19
C PHE A 148 19.48 9.28 -2.51
N SER A 149 20.62 8.58 -2.53
CA SER A 149 21.39 8.36 -3.77
C SER A 149 20.53 7.63 -4.80
N GLN A 150 19.83 6.57 -4.39
CA GLN A 150 19.02 5.77 -5.31
C GLN A 150 17.81 6.54 -5.85
N LEU A 151 17.19 7.42 -5.04
CA LEU A 151 16.15 8.33 -5.53
C LEU A 151 16.71 9.28 -6.61
N VAL A 152 17.92 9.81 -6.41
CA VAL A 152 18.59 10.69 -7.38
C VAL A 152 18.97 9.92 -8.65
N ASP A 153 19.45 8.69 -8.53
CA ASP A 153 19.78 7.84 -9.68
C ASP A 153 18.54 7.58 -10.57
N LEU A 154 17.34 7.60 -9.96
CA LEU A 154 16.05 7.38 -10.62
C LEU A 154 15.29 8.68 -10.92
N ILE A 155 15.92 9.85 -10.79
CA ILE A 155 15.27 11.17 -10.97
C ILE A 155 14.65 11.37 -12.37
N GLY A 156 15.09 10.60 -13.37
CA GLY A 156 14.49 10.60 -14.71
C GLY A 156 13.04 10.08 -14.75
N ILE A 157 12.59 9.39 -13.69
CA ILE A 157 11.21 8.93 -13.55
C ILE A 157 10.40 10.03 -12.85
N THR A 158 9.38 10.57 -13.53
CA THR A 158 8.58 11.72 -13.05
C THR A 158 8.09 11.55 -11.62
N SER A 159 7.54 10.40 -11.26
CA SER A 159 7.02 10.15 -9.92
C SER A 159 8.11 10.10 -8.84
N ILE A 160 9.34 9.70 -9.19
CA ILE A 160 10.48 9.74 -8.26
C ILE A 160 10.99 11.17 -8.10
N MET A 161 11.05 11.93 -9.19
CA MET A 161 11.34 13.36 -9.12
C MET A 161 10.33 14.07 -8.21
N GLU A 162 9.04 13.79 -8.32
CA GLU A 162 8.01 14.38 -7.46
C GLU A 162 8.24 14.11 -5.97
N VAL A 163 8.71 12.91 -5.60
CA VAL A 163 9.11 12.59 -4.22
C VAL A 163 10.26 13.49 -3.75
N LEU A 164 11.29 13.70 -4.60
CA LEU A 164 12.47 14.50 -4.26
C LEU A 164 12.18 15.99 -4.10
N VAL A 165 11.17 16.51 -4.79
CA VAL A 165 10.81 17.95 -4.78
C VAL A 165 9.87 18.30 -3.62
N ARG A 166 9.31 17.29 -2.94
CA ARG A 166 8.25 17.45 -1.94
C ARG A 166 8.73 17.86 -0.55
#